data_AF-A0A1C3JRE1-F1
#
_entry.id   AF-A0A1C3JRE1-F1
#
_cell.length_a   1.000
_cell.length_b   1.000
_cell.length_c   1.000
_cell.angle_alpha   90.00
_cell.angle_beta   90.00
_cell.angle_gamma   90.00
#
_symmetry.space_group_name_H-M   'P 1'
#
loop_
_entity.id
_entity.type
_entity.pdbx_description
1 polymer ?
#
loop_
_entity_poly.entity_id
_entity_poly.type
_entity_poly.pdbx_seq_one_letter_code
_entity_poly.pdbx_strand_id
1 'polypeptide(L)'
;MTISKILRLWSAIALTVTTFHAAAEVVRPTLDALPKAETPELELVLEGIVDLGEWIEVGETAKGLRGIAPITGGEFQGRNGFKATVKPGGADWQLARTDGVWEIFALYSITTDDGVNIVIDNRGVAVNKSDDPKLPADEWYIATNPTFLAPDGKYSWLKQSQFAGTVVAAADESYVIVRVYEILQ
;
A
#
# COMPACT_ATOMS: atom_id res chain seq x y z
N MET A 1 2.46 66.40 35.01
CA MET A 1 2.89 67.11 36.24
C MET A 1 1.60 67.52 36.95
N THR A 2 1.14 66.97 38.08
CA THR A 2 1.75 66.15 39.13
C THR A 2 0.64 65.41 39.90
N ILE A 3 1.05 64.34 40.55
CA ILE A 3 0.36 63.38 41.42
C ILE A 3 -0.52 64.02 42.52
N SER A 4 -1.70 63.44 42.78
CA SER A 4 -2.36 63.48 44.11
C SER A 4 -2.70 62.05 44.55
N LYS A 5 -2.09 61.65 45.67
CA LYS A 5 -2.19 60.35 46.34
C LYS A 5 -3.41 60.36 47.28
N ILE A 6 -4.28 59.36 47.17
CA ILE A 6 -5.18 58.95 48.26
C ILE A 6 -4.93 57.47 48.56
N LEU A 7 -4.62 57.23 49.83
CA LEU A 7 -4.41 55.96 50.49
C LEU A 7 -5.77 55.27 50.72
N ARG A 8 -5.91 53.99 50.32
CA ARG A 8 -6.87 53.06 50.95
C ARG A 8 -6.25 51.67 51.03
N LEU A 9 -5.84 51.29 52.25
CA LEU A 9 -5.65 49.90 52.64
C LEU A 9 -7.01 49.18 52.61
N TRP A 10 -7.12 48.09 51.87
CA TRP A 10 -8.02 46.98 52.20
C TRP A 10 -7.33 45.67 51.82
N SER A 11 -6.96 44.93 52.86
CA SER A 11 -6.93 43.48 53.02
C SER A 11 -6.66 42.62 51.78
N ALA A 12 -5.47 42.01 51.76
CA ALA A 12 -5.12 40.91 50.89
C ALA A 12 -6.03 39.71 51.15
N ILE A 13 -6.89 39.37 50.18
CA ILE A 13 -7.42 38.02 50.00
C ILE A 13 -6.74 37.50 48.73
N ALA A 14 -5.67 36.75 48.91
CA ALA A 14 -5.10 35.96 47.82
C ALA A 14 -6.08 34.81 47.54
N LEU A 15 -7.01 35.03 46.62
CA LEU A 15 -7.85 33.96 46.08
C LEU A 15 -7.00 33.17 45.09
N THR A 16 -6.25 32.18 45.58
CA THR A 16 -5.69 31.14 44.71
C THR A 16 -6.85 30.38 44.09
N VAL A 17 -7.23 30.75 42.87
CA VAL A 17 -8.10 29.93 42.02
C VAL A 17 -7.24 28.78 41.53
N THR A 18 -7.20 27.70 42.31
CA THR A 18 -6.61 26.44 41.85
C THR A 18 -7.59 25.83 40.85
N THR A 19 -7.36 26.05 39.56
CA THR A 19 -8.09 25.31 38.52
C THR A 19 -7.67 23.85 38.59
N PHE A 20 -8.43 23.04 39.33
CA PHE A 20 -8.37 21.59 39.20
C PHE A 20 -8.90 21.23 37.82
N HIS A 21 -8.00 21.03 36.86
CA HIS A 21 -8.31 20.16 35.73
C HIS A 21 -8.32 18.74 36.30
N ALA A 22 -9.50 18.28 36.74
CA ALA A 22 -9.72 16.86 36.88
C ALA A 22 -9.49 16.28 35.48
N ALA A 23 -8.38 15.56 35.30
CA ALA A 23 -8.19 14.79 34.08
C ALA A 23 -9.36 13.83 34.01
N ALA A 24 -10.25 14.03 33.03
CA ALA A 24 -11.34 13.10 32.80
C ALA A 24 -10.73 11.71 32.66
N GLU A 25 -11.20 10.77 33.47
CA GLU A 25 -10.74 9.39 33.41
C GLU A 25 -11.07 8.86 32.01
N VAL A 26 -10.04 8.55 31.23
CA VAL A 26 -10.21 8.02 29.88
C VAL A 26 -10.66 6.56 30.03
N VAL A 27 -11.97 6.35 30.06
CA VAL A 27 -12.55 5.00 30.06
C VAL A 27 -12.39 4.42 28.67
N ARG A 28 -11.49 3.45 28.54
CA ARG A 28 -11.32 2.67 27.30
C ARG A 28 -12.44 1.63 27.22
N PRO A 29 -13.05 1.42 26.03
CA PRO A 29 -14.01 0.33 25.86
C PRO A 29 -13.30 -1.03 26.05
N THR A 30 -14.04 -2.01 26.56
CA THR A 30 -13.64 -3.41 26.48
C THR A 30 -13.74 -3.90 25.03
N LEU A 31 -13.08 -5.02 24.70
CA LEU A 31 -13.16 -5.59 23.34
C LEU A 31 -14.60 -5.93 22.94
N ASP A 32 -15.42 -6.38 23.88
CA ASP A 32 -16.84 -6.72 23.65
C ASP A 32 -17.73 -5.47 23.43
N ALA A 33 -17.22 -4.28 23.78
CA ALA A 33 -17.89 -3.00 23.63
C ALA A 33 -17.35 -2.17 22.46
N LEU A 34 -16.50 -2.76 21.60
CA LEU A 34 -16.05 -2.08 20.39
C LEU A 34 -17.24 -1.81 19.45
N PRO A 35 -17.29 -0.63 18.81
CA PRO A 35 -18.29 -0.38 17.79
C PRO A 35 -18.11 -1.41 16.68
N LYS A 36 -19.23 -1.98 16.22
CA LYS A 36 -19.22 -2.83 15.03
C LYS A 36 -18.78 -1.97 13.85
N ALA A 37 -17.65 -2.32 13.24
CA ALA A 37 -17.27 -1.80 11.94
C ALA A 37 -17.90 -2.68 10.87
N GLU A 38 -18.36 -2.08 9.77
CA GLU A 38 -18.73 -2.84 8.58
C GLU A 38 -17.49 -3.56 8.03
N THR A 39 -17.68 -4.80 7.57
CA THR A 39 -16.60 -5.56 6.93
C THR A 39 -16.27 -4.88 5.59
N PRO A 40 -15.01 -4.49 5.34
CA PRO A 40 -14.65 -3.91 4.06
C PRO A 40 -14.93 -4.86 2.90
N GLU A 41 -15.44 -4.32 1.79
CA GLU A 41 -15.65 -5.06 0.55
C GLU A 41 -14.49 -4.83 -0.42
N LEU A 42 -14.37 -5.70 -1.44
CA LEU A 42 -13.36 -5.60 -2.49
C LEU A 42 -14.03 -5.49 -3.86
N GLU A 43 -13.76 -4.40 -4.58
CA GLU A 43 -14.19 -4.22 -5.97
C GLU A 43 -13.00 -4.40 -6.92
N LEU A 44 -13.12 -5.25 -7.94
CA LEU A 44 -12.10 -5.35 -8.99
C LEU A 44 -12.08 -4.04 -9.81
N VAL A 45 -10.95 -3.34 -9.81
CA VAL A 45 -10.81 -2.04 -10.49
C VAL A 45 -9.86 -2.07 -11.67
N LEU A 46 -8.82 -2.91 -11.63
CA LEU A 46 -7.87 -3.13 -12.73
C LEU A 46 -7.52 -4.62 -12.84
N GLU A 47 -7.29 -5.09 -14.05
CA GLU A 47 -6.61 -6.36 -14.31
C GLU A 47 -5.67 -6.19 -15.51
N GLY A 48 -4.56 -6.91 -15.50
CA GLY A 48 -3.56 -6.77 -16.53
C GLY A 48 -2.62 -7.95 -16.65
N ILE A 49 -1.98 -8.02 -17.80
CA ILE A 49 -0.85 -8.92 -18.07
C ILE A 49 0.40 -8.04 -17.99
N VAL A 50 1.40 -8.47 -17.23
CA VAL A 50 2.68 -7.78 -17.09
C VAL A 50 3.77 -8.70 -17.59
N ASP A 51 4.43 -8.30 -18.68
CA ASP A 51 5.48 -9.10 -19.32
C ASP A 51 6.79 -8.98 -18.53
N LEU A 52 7.43 -10.12 -18.32
CA LEU A 52 8.69 -10.24 -17.62
C LEU A 52 9.83 -10.56 -18.59
N GLY A 53 11.02 -10.04 -18.28
CA GLY A 53 12.26 -10.41 -18.94
C GLY A 53 12.91 -11.63 -18.27
N GLU A 54 14.06 -12.05 -18.81
CA GLU A 54 14.89 -13.07 -18.18
C GLU A 54 15.24 -12.67 -16.74
N TRP A 55 15.07 -13.61 -15.80
CA TRP A 55 15.39 -13.39 -14.40
C TRP A 55 16.89 -13.21 -14.22
N ILE A 56 17.27 -12.12 -13.54
CA ILE A 56 18.67 -11.77 -13.30
C ILE A 56 19.00 -12.14 -11.86
N GLU A 57 19.90 -13.11 -11.70
CA GLU A 57 20.45 -13.46 -10.40
C GLU A 57 21.34 -12.32 -9.88
N VAL A 58 21.08 -11.87 -8.65
CA VAL A 58 22.03 -11.05 -7.89
C VAL A 58 22.86 -11.94 -6.96
N GLY A 59 22.21 -12.97 -6.39
CA GLY A 59 22.84 -14.00 -5.57
C GLY A 59 22.45 -13.93 -4.09
N GLU A 60 23.11 -14.74 -3.28
CA GLU A 60 22.88 -14.82 -1.84
C GLU A 60 23.30 -13.54 -1.11
N THR A 61 22.42 -13.04 -0.24
CA THR A 61 22.66 -11.86 0.59
C THR A 61 22.42 -12.18 2.06
N ALA A 62 22.76 -11.24 2.96
CA ALA A 62 22.41 -11.37 4.38
C ALA A 62 20.90 -11.48 4.65
N LYS A 63 20.04 -11.21 3.65
CA LYS A 63 18.59 -11.30 3.76
C LYS A 63 17.97 -12.49 2.99
N GLY A 64 18.79 -13.29 2.32
CA GLY A 64 18.36 -14.38 1.42
C GLY A 64 18.75 -14.15 -0.04
N LEU A 65 18.25 -15.00 -0.93
CA LEU A 65 18.53 -14.98 -2.37
C LEU A 65 17.83 -13.80 -3.04
N ARG A 66 18.61 -12.92 -3.68
CA ARG A 66 18.13 -11.75 -4.38
C ARG A 66 18.08 -12.01 -5.89
N GLY A 67 16.93 -11.67 -6.47
CA GLY A 67 16.70 -11.70 -7.91
C GLY A 67 16.08 -10.41 -8.42
N ILE A 68 16.13 -10.22 -9.73
CA ILE A 68 15.45 -9.13 -10.43
C ILE A 68 14.69 -9.75 -11.61
N ALA A 69 13.37 -9.57 -11.65
CA ALA A 69 12.56 -9.85 -12.82
C ALA A 69 12.28 -8.53 -13.57
N PRO A 70 12.95 -8.26 -14.70
CA PRO A 70 12.71 -7.04 -15.46
C PRO A 70 11.26 -6.98 -15.96
N ILE A 71 10.61 -5.81 -15.86
CA ILE A 71 9.29 -5.59 -16.45
C ILE A 71 9.47 -4.95 -17.82
N THR A 72 9.05 -5.66 -18.87
CA THR A 72 9.38 -5.34 -20.26
C THR A 72 8.18 -4.79 -21.04
N GLY A 73 6.97 -5.02 -20.57
CA GLY A 73 5.76 -4.68 -21.28
C GLY A 73 4.50 -5.16 -20.57
N GLY A 74 3.41 -5.21 -21.33
CA GLY A 74 2.11 -5.62 -20.85
C GLY A 74 1.03 -4.56 -21.02
N GLU A 75 -0.14 -4.86 -20.48
CA GLU A 75 -1.34 -4.04 -20.60
C GLU A 75 -2.26 -4.22 -19.40
N PHE A 76 -3.03 -3.17 -19.10
CA PHE A 76 -4.08 -3.18 -18.10
C PHE A 76 -5.39 -2.71 -18.72
N GLN A 77 -6.48 -3.34 -18.29
CA GLN A 77 -7.83 -2.85 -18.45
C GLN A 77 -8.48 -2.65 -17.07
N GLY A 78 -9.57 -1.89 -16.99
CA GLY A 78 -10.25 -1.69 -15.73
C GLY A 78 -11.60 -0.98 -15.84
N ARG A 79 -12.15 -0.63 -14.67
CA ARG A 79 -13.46 0.02 -14.58
C ARG A 79 -13.52 1.32 -15.37
N ASN A 80 -14.73 1.73 -15.76
CA ASN A 80 -14.97 2.98 -16.49
C ASN A 80 -14.17 3.12 -17.79
N GLY A 81 -13.87 1.98 -18.44
CA GLY A 81 -13.11 1.95 -19.69
C GLY A 81 -11.63 2.28 -19.52
N PHE A 82 -11.06 2.13 -18.33
CA PHE A 82 -9.63 2.28 -18.11
C PHE A 82 -8.85 1.33 -19.01
N LYS A 83 -7.87 1.86 -19.74
CA LYS A 83 -6.90 1.10 -20.54
C LYS A 83 -5.53 1.73 -20.41
N ALA A 84 -4.50 0.91 -20.25
CA ALA A 84 -3.12 1.36 -20.19
C ALA A 84 -2.14 0.31 -20.71
N THR A 85 -1.00 0.78 -21.21
CA THR A 85 0.13 -0.05 -21.60
C THR A 85 1.22 0.04 -20.55
N VAL A 86 1.75 -1.09 -20.11
CA VAL A 86 2.92 -1.14 -19.22
C VAL A 86 4.16 -0.71 -20.01
N LYS A 87 4.95 0.18 -19.43
CA LYS A 87 6.17 0.69 -20.05
C LYS A 87 7.38 -0.12 -19.59
N PRO A 88 8.30 -0.47 -20.51
CA PRO A 88 9.59 -1.05 -20.12
C PRO A 88 10.37 -0.08 -19.23
N GLY A 89 11.16 -0.63 -18.31
CA GLY A 89 12.08 0.13 -17.46
C GLY A 89 11.86 -0.03 -15.96
N GLY A 90 10.79 -0.73 -15.56
CA GLY A 90 10.59 -1.20 -14.19
C GLY A 90 11.15 -2.61 -13.97
N ALA A 91 11.05 -3.09 -12.75
CA ALA A 91 11.36 -4.47 -12.39
C ALA A 91 10.61 -4.89 -11.12
N ASP A 92 10.57 -6.18 -10.87
CA ASP A 92 10.33 -6.77 -9.55
C ASP A 92 11.65 -7.19 -8.90
N TRP A 93 12.04 -6.51 -7.81
CA TRP A 93 13.21 -6.85 -7.00
C TRP A 93 12.81 -7.87 -5.94
N GLN A 94 12.88 -9.13 -6.34
CA GLN A 94 12.44 -10.27 -5.55
C GLN A 94 13.46 -10.65 -4.46
N LEU A 95 12.98 -11.11 -3.31
CA LEU A 95 13.82 -11.69 -2.26
C LEU A 95 13.24 -13.02 -1.80
N ALA A 96 13.92 -14.13 -2.09
CA ALA A 96 13.61 -15.39 -1.44
C ALA A 96 14.22 -15.39 -0.04
N ARG A 97 13.38 -15.34 0.98
CA ARG A 97 13.82 -15.39 2.37
C ARG A 97 14.13 -16.82 2.79
N THR A 98 14.87 -16.95 3.89
CA THR A 98 15.26 -18.26 4.43
C THR A 98 14.10 -19.10 4.96
N ASP A 99 12.92 -18.51 5.16
CA ASP A 99 11.71 -19.21 5.60
C ASP A 99 10.76 -19.59 4.44
N GLY A 100 11.24 -19.51 3.20
CA GLY A 100 10.50 -19.94 2.01
C GLY A 100 9.50 -18.92 1.47
N VAL A 101 9.35 -17.76 2.13
CA VAL A 101 8.54 -16.65 1.63
C VAL A 101 9.36 -15.81 0.65
N TRP A 102 8.76 -15.47 -0.48
CA TRP A 102 9.31 -14.50 -1.42
C TRP A 102 8.73 -13.11 -1.16
N GLU A 103 9.58 -12.11 -0.93
CA GLU A 103 9.15 -10.71 -0.93
C GLU A 103 9.10 -10.20 -2.36
N ILE A 104 7.97 -9.58 -2.71
CA ILE A 104 7.73 -8.92 -3.98
C ILE A 104 7.94 -7.42 -3.79
N PHE A 105 8.68 -6.81 -4.70
CA PHE A 105 8.81 -5.37 -4.80
C PHE A 105 8.87 -4.99 -6.28
N ALA A 106 7.70 -4.74 -6.88
CA ALA A 106 7.61 -4.28 -8.25
C ALA A 106 7.41 -2.76 -8.32
N LEU A 107 8.32 -2.05 -8.98
CA LEU A 107 8.20 -0.61 -9.27
C LEU A 107 8.30 -0.42 -10.78
N TYR A 108 7.20 0.04 -11.38
CA TYR A 108 7.08 0.17 -12.82
C TYR A 108 6.07 1.27 -13.16
N SER A 109 5.86 1.49 -14.46
CA SER A 109 4.95 2.54 -14.94
C SER A 109 4.02 2.04 -16.02
N ILE A 110 2.84 2.61 -16.07
CA ILE A 110 1.86 2.42 -17.15
C ILE A 110 1.55 3.78 -17.81
N THR A 111 1.21 3.74 -19.09
CA THR A 111 0.68 4.90 -19.83
C THR A 111 -0.72 4.59 -20.29
N THR A 112 -1.70 5.39 -19.89
CA THR A 112 -3.10 5.24 -20.31
C THR A 112 -3.29 5.55 -21.79
N ASP A 113 -4.40 5.09 -22.37
CA ASP A 113 -4.75 5.34 -23.77
C ASP A 113 -4.95 6.82 -24.12
N ASP A 114 -5.26 7.66 -23.12
CA ASP A 114 -5.30 9.12 -23.21
C ASP A 114 -3.99 9.83 -22.80
N GLY A 115 -2.90 9.08 -22.61
CA GLY A 115 -1.54 9.59 -22.49
C GLY A 115 -1.07 9.97 -21.08
N VAL A 116 -1.79 9.56 -20.03
CA VAL A 116 -1.39 9.80 -18.65
C VAL A 116 -0.41 8.73 -18.17
N ASN A 117 0.73 9.16 -17.62
CA ASN A 117 1.73 8.26 -17.03
C ASN A 117 1.45 8.09 -15.53
N ILE A 118 1.45 6.84 -15.07
CA ILE A 118 1.20 6.46 -13.68
C ILE A 118 2.29 5.49 -13.24
N VAL A 119 2.91 5.75 -12.09
CA VAL A 119 3.86 4.80 -11.47
C VAL A 119 3.09 3.89 -10.51
N ILE A 120 3.45 2.62 -10.49
CA ILE A 120 2.91 1.59 -9.61
C ILE A 120 4.05 1.08 -8.73
N ASP A 121 3.91 1.23 -7.41
CA ASP A 121 4.72 0.52 -6.40
C ASP A 121 3.85 -0.61 -5.84
N ASN A 122 4.14 -1.83 -6.26
CA ASN A 122 3.39 -3.03 -5.94
C ASN A 122 4.24 -3.99 -5.11
N ARG A 123 3.92 -4.11 -3.82
CA ARG A 123 4.66 -4.93 -2.87
C ARG A 123 3.80 -6.03 -2.31
N GLY A 124 4.40 -7.13 -1.92
CA GLY A 124 3.66 -8.22 -1.32
C GLY A 124 4.52 -9.42 -1.03
N VAL A 125 3.85 -10.56 -0.98
CA VAL A 125 4.51 -11.85 -0.73
C VAL A 125 4.01 -12.90 -1.70
N ALA A 126 4.90 -13.79 -2.08
CA ALA A 126 4.60 -15.05 -2.74
C ALA A 126 4.98 -16.21 -1.81
N VAL A 127 4.06 -17.17 -1.64
CA VAL A 127 4.22 -18.30 -0.74
C VAL A 127 3.77 -19.57 -1.45
N ASN A 128 4.67 -20.55 -1.55
CA ASN A 128 4.28 -21.91 -1.88
C ASN A 128 3.51 -22.50 -0.69
N LYS A 129 2.21 -22.74 -0.87
CA LYS A 129 1.34 -23.31 0.18
C LYS A 129 1.35 -24.84 0.22
N SER A 130 2.11 -25.48 -0.67
CA SER A 130 2.30 -26.92 -0.73
C SER A 130 3.61 -27.32 -0.04
N ASP A 131 3.69 -28.57 0.39
CA ASP A 131 4.96 -29.19 0.81
C ASP A 131 5.83 -29.56 -0.41
N ASP A 132 5.31 -29.46 -1.63
CA ASP A 132 6.07 -29.69 -2.86
C ASP A 132 6.88 -28.44 -3.25
N PRO A 133 8.23 -28.46 -3.13
CA PRO A 133 9.07 -27.33 -3.52
C PRO A 133 9.05 -27.07 -5.03
N LYS A 134 8.48 -27.97 -5.83
CA LYS A 134 8.35 -27.87 -7.29
C LYS A 134 6.96 -27.44 -7.74
N LEU A 135 6.10 -27.01 -6.81
CA LEU A 135 4.77 -26.49 -7.15
C LEU A 135 4.93 -25.38 -8.21
N PRO A 136 4.23 -25.48 -9.35
CA PRO A 136 4.22 -24.45 -10.37
C PRO A 136 3.87 -23.07 -9.79
N ALA A 137 4.54 -22.02 -10.26
CA ALA A 137 4.40 -20.67 -9.72
C ALA A 137 2.97 -20.09 -9.86
N ASP A 138 2.18 -20.60 -10.80
CA ASP A 138 0.77 -20.24 -11.02
C ASP A 138 -0.18 -20.79 -9.93
N GLU A 139 0.28 -21.73 -9.12
CA GLU A 139 -0.45 -22.27 -7.96
C GLU A 139 -0.02 -21.65 -6.62
N TRP A 140 0.95 -20.73 -6.63
CA TRP A 140 1.41 -20.09 -5.41
C TRP A 140 0.38 -19.09 -4.89
N TYR A 141 0.38 -18.90 -3.57
CA TYR A 141 -0.34 -17.77 -2.98
C TYR A 141 0.47 -16.51 -3.21
N ILE A 142 -0.05 -15.60 -4.03
CA ILE A 142 0.59 -14.31 -4.28
C ILE A 142 -0.41 -13.18 -4.04
N ALA A 143 -0.12 -12.37 -3.04
CA ALA A 143 -0.94 -11.21 -2.67
C ALA A 143 -0.06 -9.98 -2.49
N THR A 144 -0.57 -8.84 -2.95
CA THR A 144 0.16 -7.57 -3.00
C THR A 144 -0.70 -6.39 -2.55
N ASN A 145 -0.08 -5.22 -2.37
CA ASN A 145 -0.70 -3.96 -1.99
C ASN A 145 -0.23 -2.87 -2.96
N PRO A 146 -0.82 -2.79 -4.17
CA PRO A 146 -0.41 -1.80 -5.16
C PRO A 146 -0.76 -0.39 -4.69
N THR A 147 0.16 0.52 -4.90
CA THR A 147 -0.02 1.96 -4.68
C THR A 147 0.33 2.71 -5.96
N PHE A 148 -0.38 3.80 -6.22
CA PHE A 148 -0.30 4.51 -7.48
C PHE A 148 0.15 5.96 -7.28
N LEU A 149 1.14 6.39 -8.05
CA LEU A 149 1.51 7.79 -8.18
C LEU A 149 0.92 8.30 -9.49
N ALA A 150 -0.33 8.76 -9.41
CA ALA A 150 -1.07 9.37 -10.53
C ALA A 150 -1.07 10.90 -10.41
N PRO A 151 -0.92 11.63 -11.54
CA PRO A 151 -1.08 13.08 -11.54
C PRO A 151 -2.52 13.50 -11.20
N ASP A 152 -2.71 14.76 -10.85
CA ASP A 152 -4.06 15.33 -10.68
C ASP A 152 -4.85 15.23 -12.00
N GLY A 153 -6.15 14.94 -11.88
CA GLY A 153 -7.07 14.81 -13.01
C GLY A 153 -7.88 13.51 -13.02
N LYS A 154 -8.17 12.99 -14.22
CA LYS A 154 -9.09 11.86 -14.48
C LYS A 154 -8.82 10.63 -13.63
N TYR A 155 -7.55 10.33 -13.33
CA TYR A 155 -7.13 9.13 -12.60
C TYR A 155 -6.79 9.40 -11.12
N SER A 156 -7.20 10.54 -10.55
CA SER A 156 -6.92 10.89 -9.15
C SER A 156 -7.49 9.88 -8.14
N TRP A 157 -8.51 9.12 -8.52
CA TRP A 157 -9.08 8.07 -7.68
C TRP A 157 -8.05 7.00 -7.30
N LEU A 158 -7.04 6.73 -8.16
CA LEU A 158 -5.98 5.76 -7.89
C LEU A 158 -5.08 6.13 -6.70
N LYS A 159 -5.04 7.41 -6.30
CA LYS A 159 -4.28 7.88 -5.13
C LYS A 159 -5.17 8.23 -3.93
N GLN A 160 -6.48 8.00 -4.03
CA GLN A 160 -7.46 8.33 -2.99
C GLN A 160 -7.98 7.10 -2.25
N SER A 161 -7.60 5.90 -2.68
CA SER A 161 -8.07 4.63 -2.13
C SER A 161 -6.91 3.70 -1.81
N GLN A 162 -7.19 2.69 -0.97
CA GLN A 162 -6.26 1.59 -0.73
C GLN A 162 -6.66 0.38 -1.59
N PHE A 163 -5.65 -0.39 -1.99
CA PHE A 163 -5.83 -1.55 -2.84
C PHE A 163 -5.23 -2.82 -2.26
N ALA A 164 -5.80 -3.95 -2.66
CA ALA A 164 -5.26 -5.29 -2.55
C ALA A 164 -5.05 -5.85 -3.96
N GLY A 165 -3.98 -6.61 -4.16
CA GLY A 165 -3.66 -7.23 -5.44
C GLY A 165 -3.53 -8.74 -5.34
N THR A 166 -3.96 -9.45 -6.37
CA THR A 166 -3.64 -10.88 -6.56
C THR A 166 -2.80 -11.03 -7.82
N VAL A 167 -1.89 -12.00 -7.79
CA VAL A 167 -0.99 -12.27 -8.91
C VAL A 167 -1.00 -13.76 -9.22
N VAL A 168 -1.00 -14.10 -10.51
CA VAL A 168 -0.81 -15.46 -11.00
C VAL A 168 0.33 -15.42 -12.01
N ALA A 169 1.40 -16.17 -11.77
CA ALA A 169 2.48 -16.29 -12.73
C ALA A 169 2.06 -17.15 -13.93
N ALA A 170 2.61 -16.89 -15.11
CA ALA A 170 2.50 -17.84 -16.21
C ALA A 170 3.33 -19.09 -15.90
N ALA A 171 2.93 -20.24 -16.45
CA ALA A 171 3.66 -21.50 -16.25
C ALA A 171 5.10 -21.48 -16.79
N ASP A 172 5.38 -20.63 -17.79
CA ASP A 172 6.72 -20.39 -18.34
C ASP A 172 7.41 -19.16 -17.75
N GLU A 173 6.80 -18.54 -16.72
CA GLU A 173 7.28 -17.37 -15.99
C GLU A 173 7.51 -16.11 -16.86
N SER A 174 7.04 -16.11 -18.10
CA SER A 174 7.27 -15.01 -19.05
C SER A 174 6.39 -13.78 -18.81
N TYR A 175 5.31 -13.93 -18.04
CA TYR A 175 4.44 -12.84 -17.62
C TYR A 175 3.73 -13.20 -16.32
N VAL A 176 3.06 -12.21 -15.73
CA VAL A 176 2.13 -12.39 -14.61
C VAL A 176 0.78 -11.75 -14.93
N ILE A 177 -0.30 -12.35 -14.44
CA ILE A 177 -1.64 -11.75 -14.42
C ILE A 177 -1.82 -11.06 -13.08
N VAL A 178 -2.01 -9.75 -13.10
CA VAL A 178 -2.24 -8.92 -11.91
C VAL A 178 -3.69 -8.49 -11.87
N ARG A 179 -4.37 -8.68 -10.74
CA ARG A 179 -5.69 -8.10 -10.47
C ARG A 179 -5.61 -7.18 -9.28
N VAL A 180 -6.19 -6.00 -9.40
CA VAL A 180 -6.19 -4.96 -8.37
C VAL A 180 -7.62 -4.70 -7.92
N TYR A 181 -7.82 -4.74 -6.62
CA TYR A 181 -9.09 -4.55 -5.96
C TYR A 181 -9.04 -3.32 -5.07
N GLU A 182 -10.01 -2.43 -5.21
CA GLU A 182 -10.23 -1.32 -4.28
C GLU A 182 -10.89 -1.83 -3.01
N ILE A 183 -10.39 -1.36 -1.86
CA ILE A 183 -11.01 -1.61 -0.56
C ILE A 183 -12.12 -0.57 -0.35
N LEU A 184 -13.36 -1.04 -0.23
CA LEU A 184 -14.54 -0.21 0.02
C LEU A 184 -14.87 -0.19 1.53
N GLN A 185 -15.14 1.00 2.07
CA GLN A 185 -15.51 1.25 3.47
C GLN A 185 -16.65 2.25 3.59
#